data_AF-A0A933I5Z3-F1
#
_entry.id   AF-A0A933I5Z3-F1
#
_cell.length_a   1.000
_cell.length_b   1.000
_cell.length_c   1.000
_cell.angle_alpha   90.00
_cell.angle_beta   90.00
_cell.angle_gamma   90.00
#
_symmetry.space_group_name_H-M   'P 1'
#
loop_
_entity.id
_entity.type
_entity.pdbx_description
1 polymer ?
#
loop_
_entity_poly.entity_id
_entity_poly.type
_entity_poly.pdbx_seq_one_letter_code
_entity_poly.pdbx_strand_id
1 'polypeptide(L)'
;MKNDNPKYLVVGPPRGGFTLLISVINELYRLKNIQKDEIQNTVNHFVPLAGEFVSTSMDNFFKKYISLEDLFYSGEFRKVLVGGPKWLDNNDTNTMCVRKYLGVKGLGDFTFIQYHPRFLLDYDEVVHSHNHPSLWQEHPDFADYMKFASIRNPMDIIHSSVYSINALASEYIQRCVSEDETTIRHKLALNKFTNPDFMEGLVIYLVNYLKDFLPVKNKFLYVMKWEDLIFMPVDTILKIAYAGGFNITGSTAEDIWEKIQYRNLTRWHRHSFRKGAIGDWKLSITNTHLELFKTYGFDEFLEELGYEKINYFKETDYTPIQKTIEEYLKKGKIYKPHEDDDLYTFAFNKTNLTSSKFPFKSYTRIGDVFIERSTFKDESIIRGIVEVIGNAVGIANRFLTEIRKVHTIL
;
A
#
# COMPACT_ATOMS: atom_id res chain seq x y z
N MET A 1 -19.35 24.56 -15.24
CA MET A 1 -20.00 23.46 -15.98
C MET A 1 -19.88 22.23 -15.11
N LYS A 2 -20.97 21.48 -14.85
CA LYS A 2 -20.85 20.17 -14.19
C LYS A 2 -20.13 19.25 -15.17
N ASN A 3 -19.01 18.68 -14.76
CA ASN A 3 -18.35 17.63 -15.53
C ASN A 3 -19.23 16.39 -15.42
N ASP A 4 -19.83 15.95 -16.54
CA ASP A 4 -20.74 14.81 -16.55
C ASP A 4 -20.01 13.47 -16.25
N ASN A 5 -18.67 13.45 -16.36
CA ASN A 5 -17.82 12.32 -15.99
C ASN A 5 -16.69 12.78 -15.06
N PRO A 6 -16.96 12.95 -13.75
CA PRO A 6 -15.94 13.37 -12.80
C PRO A 6 -14.87 12.28 -12.65
N LYS A 7 -13.62 12.74 -12.50
CA LYS A 7 -12.46 11.89 -12.22
C LYS A 7 -12.06 12.05 -10.75
N TYR A 8 -11.66 10.97 -10.13
CA TYR A 8 -11.40 10.95 -8.68
C TYR A 8 -9.96 10.59 -8.40
N LEU A 9 -9.40 11.28 -7.41
CA LEU A 9 -8.06 11.02 -6.91
C LEU A 9 -8.09 10.88 -5.39
N VAL A 10 -7.48 9.81 -4.86
CA VAL A 10 -7.32 9.60 -3.41
C VAL A 10 -5.84 9.50 -3.04
N VAL A 11 -5.43 10.25 -2.03
CA VAL A 11 -4.12 10.07 -1.38
C VAL A 11 -4.28 9.79 0.10
N GLY A 12 -3.44 8.93 0.64
CA GLY A 12 -3.49 8.60 2.05
C GLY A 12 -2.30 7.77 2.47
N PRO A 13 -1.82 7.90 3.71
CA PRO A 13 -0.73 7.05 4.16
C PRO A 13 -1.20 5.59 4.16
N PRO A 14 -0.29 4.63 3.98
CA PRO A 14 -0.61 3.21 4.17
C PRO A 14 -1.32 3.02 5.51
N ARG A 15 -2.42 2.25 5.53
CA ARG A 15 -3.25 2.00 6.74
C ARG A 15 -3.99 3.22 7.32
N GLY A 16 -3.99 4.36 6.64
CA GLY A 16 -4.73 5.58 7.03
C GLY A 16 -6.22 5.59 6.70
N GLY A 17 -6.86 4.45 6.45
CA GLY A 17 -8.25 4.37 5.93
C GLY A 17 -8.39 4.51 4.41
N PHE A 18 -7.27 4.68 3.71
CA PHE A 18 -7.16 4.85 2.26
C PHE A 18 -8.04 3.93 1.40
N THR A 19 -7.92 2.61 1.59
CA THR A 19 -8.68 1.63 0.78
C THR A 19 -10.19 1.72 1.01
N LEU A 20 -10.63 2.08 2.23
CA LEU A 20 -12.05 2.26 2.52
C LEU A 20 -12.61 3.50 1.83
N LEU A 21 -11.87 4.61 1.83
CA LEU A 21 -12.25 5.82 1.10
C LEU A 21 -12.39 5.55 -0.40
N ILE A 22 -11.42 4.84 -1.00
CA ILE A 22 -11.50 4.41 -2.41
C ILE A 22 -12.75 3.55 -2.63
N SER A 23 -13.05 2.63 -1.72
CA SER A 23 -14.21 1.74 -1.85
C SER A 23 -15.54 2.48 -1.77
N VAL A 24 -15.66 3.48 -0.88
CA VAL A 24 -16.83 4.37 -0.83
C VAL A 24 -16.99 5.11 -2.17
N ILE A 25 -15.91 5.70 -2.69
CA ILE A 25 -15.95 6.44 -3.96
C ILE A 25 -16.28 5.50 -5.13
N ASN A 26 -15.76 4.28 -5.17
CA ASN A 26 -16.10 3.29 -6.21
C ASN A 26 -17.58 2.87 -6.17
N GLU A 27 -18.20 2.76 -4.98
CA GLU A 27 -19.64 2.51 -4.89
C GLU A 27 -20.44 3.72 -5.42
N LEU A 28 -20.03 4.95 -5.11
CA LEU A 28 -20.64 6.17 -5.66
C LEU A 28 -20.48 6.25 -7.19
N TYR A 29 -19.30 5.89 -7.70
CA TYR A 29 -18.98 5.83 -9.13
C TYR A 29 -19.93 4.88 -9.86
N ARG A 30 -20.11 3.67 -9.31
CA ARG A 30 -21.06 2.66 -9.83
C ARG A 30 -22.52 3.12 -9.76
N LEU A 31 -22.93 3.76 -8.66
CA LEU A 31 -24.30 4.26 -8.50
C LEU A 31 -24.67 5.33 -9.55
N LYS A 32 -23.72 6.14 -10.01
CA LYS A 32 -23.93 7.11 -11.08
C LYS A 32 -23.65 6.57 -12.48
N ASN A 33 -23.25 5.30 -12.59
CA ASN A 33 -22.87 4.68 -13.85
C ASN A 33 -21.84 5.54 -14.63
N ILE A 34 -20.89 6.13 -13.92
CA ILE A 34 -19.84 6.94 -14.54
C ILE A 34 -19.02 6.01 -15.43
N GLN A 35 -18.78 6.43 -16.66
CA GLN A 35 -18.01 5.66 -17.64
C GLN A 35 -16.71 6.39 -17.93
N LYS A 36 -15.65 5.63 -18.16
CA LYS A 36 -14.42 6.16 -18.75
C LYS A 36 -14.65 6.41 -20.24
N ASP A 37 -13.84 7.28 -20.82
CA ASP A 37 -13.86 7.48 -22.26
C ASP A 37 -13.49 6.20 -23.03
N GLU A 38 -13.87 6.14 -24.30
CA GLU A 38 -13.66 4.97 -25.16
C GLU A 38 -12.18 4.60 -25.31
N ILE A 39 -11.30 5.60 -25.35
CA ILE A 39 -9.86 5.41 -25.47
C ILE A 39 -9.35 4.67 -24.22
N GLN A 40 -9.71 5.14 -23.04
CA GLN A 40 -9.30 4.55 -21.77
C GLN A 40 -9.93 3.17 -21.57
N ASN A 41 -11.19 2.96 -21.99
CA ASN A 41 -11.81 1.62 -21.95
C ASN A 41 -11.05 0.63 -22.82
N THR A 42 -10.63 1.04 -24.01
CA THR A 42 -9.83 0.21 -24.91
C THR A 42 -8.48 -0.11 -24.30
N VAL A 43 -7.75 0.89 -23.79
CA VAL A 43 -6.49 0.66 -23.06
C VAL A 43 -6.69 -0.32 -21.90
N ASN A 44 -7.72 -0.11 -21.09
CA ASN A 44 -8.00 -0.94 -19.91
C ASN A 44 -8.28 -2.39 -20.26
N HIS A 45 -8.88 -2.66 -21.43
CA HIS A 45 -9.07 -4.02 -21.94
C HIS A 45 -7.73 -4.76 -22.13
N PHE A 46 -6.68 -4.07 -22.57
CA PHE A 46 -5.37 -4.67 -22.86
C PHE A 46 -4.41 -4.70 -21.67
N VAL A 47 -4.66 -3.92 -20.61
CA VAL A 47 -3.82 -3.89 -19.40
C VAL A 47 -3.64 -5.28 -18.75
N PRO A 48 -4.69 -6.10 -18.57
CA PRO A 48 -4.53 -7.46 -18.05
C PRO A 48 -3.68 -8.35 -18.96
N LEU A 49 -3.89 -8.29 -20.27
CA LEU A 49 -3.13 -9.09 -21.26
C LEU A 49 -1.64 -8.72 -21.25
N ALA A 50 -1.33 -7.43 -21.13
CA ALA A 50 0.03 -6.96 -20.97
C ALA A 50 0.66 -7.45 -19.64
N GLY A 51 -0.12 -7.50 -18.56
CA GLY A 51 0.30 -8.09 -17.28
C GLY A 51 0.62 -9.58 -17.38
N GLU A 52 -0.21 -10.34 -18.08
CA GLU A 52 0.02 -11.77 -18.33
C GLU A 52 1.25 -12.03 -19.19
N PHE A 53 1.49 -11.20 -20.20
CA PHE A 53 2.70 -11.26 -21.03
C PHE A 53 3.98 -11.08 -20.22
N VAL A 54 4.02 -10.05 -19.36
CA VAL A 54 5.17 -9.80 -18.46
C VAL A 54 5.37 -10.97 -17.50
N SER A 55 4.28 -11.47 -16.90
CA SER A 55 4.35 -12.59 -15.95
C SER A 55 4.80 -13.89 -16.59
N THR A 56 4.33 -14.18 -17.80
CA THR A 56 4.76 -15.36 -18.58
C THR A 56 6.25 -15.27 -18.91
N SER A 57 6.75 -14.08 -19.20
CA SER A 57 8.18 -13.85 -19.43
C SER A 57 9.01 -14.12 -18.17
N MET A 58 8.51 -13.70 -17.00
CA MET A 58 9.13 -13.99 -15.70
C MET A 58 9.13 -15.49 -15.39
N ASP A 59 7.98 -16.17 -15.51
CA ASP A 59 7.86 -17.60 -15.26
C ASP A 59 8.78 -18.41 -16.19
N ASN A 60 8.87 -18.02 -17.46
CA ASN A 60 9.77 -18.65 -18.44
C ASN A 60 11.26 -18.46 -18.10
N PHE A 61 11.63 -17.38 -17.43
CA PHE A 61 12.98 -17.19 -16.92
C PHE A 61 13.22 -18.07 -15.70
N PHE A 62 12.36 -17.99 -14.68
CA PHE A 62 12.56 -18.70 -13.42
C PHE A 62 12.52 -20.22 -13.56
N LYS A 63 11.68 -20.78 -14.45
CA LYS A 63 11.60 -22.23 -14.68
C LYS A 63 12.92 -22.87 -15.16
N LYS A 64 13.90 -22.07 -15.59
CA LYS A 64 15.25 -22.52 -15.97
C LYS A 64 16.15 -22.76 -14.75
N TYR A 65 15.82 -22.19 -13.60
CA TYR A 65 16.68 -22.14 -12.41
C TYR A 65 16.03 -22.77 -11.17
N ILE A 66 14.70 -22.70 -11.06
CA ILE A 66 13.94 -23.13 -9.88
C ILE A 66 12.62 -23.79 -10.29
N SER A 67 12.00 -24.52 -9.35
CA SER A 67 10.60 -24.91 -9.48
C SER A 67 9.69 -23.68 -9.41
N LEU A 68 8.68 -23.59 -10.28
CA LEU A 68 7.68 -22.53 -10.19
C LEU A 68 6.81 -22.65 -8.92
N GLU A 69 6.79 -23.82 -8.29
CA GLU A 69 6.17 -24.03 -6.98
C GLU A 69 6.92 -23.32 -5.84
N ASP A 70 8.18 -22.95 -6.05
CA ASP A 70 8.96 -22.15 -5.11
C ASP A 70 8.92 -20.65 -5.44
N LEU A 71 8.21 -20.26 -6.51
CA LEU A 71 8.08 -18.87 -6.95
C LEU A 71 6.78 -18.24 -6.41
N PHE A 72 6.93 -17.16 -5.63
CA PHE A 72 5.83 -16.46 -4.97
C PHE A 72 5.75 -15.03 -5.45
N TYR A 73 4.58 -14.67 -5.98
CA TYR A 73 4.18 -13.28 -6.24
C TYR A 73 2.67 -13.28 -6.50
N SER A 74 1.99 -12.25 -5.98
CA SER A 74 0.53 -12.18 -5.90
C SER A 74 -0.14 -12.27 -7.28
N GLY A 75 -1.32 -12.90 -7.33
CA GLY A 75 -2.18 -12.92 -8.52
C GLY A 75 -2.50 -11.52 -9.06
N GLU A 76 -2.56 -10.51 -8.20
CA GLU A 76 -2.73 -9.10 -8.60
C GLU A 76 -1.58 -8.63 -9.48
N PHE A 77 -0.35 -9.05 -9.17
CA PHE A 77 0.83 -8.69 -9.95
C PHE A 77 0.96 -9.53 -11.20
N ARG A 78 0.50 -10.79 -11.16
CA ARG A 78 0.46 -11.72 -12.30
C ARG A 78 -0.49 -11.28 -13.39
N LYS A 79 -1.67 -10.80 -13.00
CA LYS A 79 -2.82 -10.63 -13.90
C LYS A 79 -3.10 -9.18 -14.30
N VAL A 80 -2.52 -8.21 -13.61
CA VAL A 80 -2.77 -6.79 -13.89
C VAL A 80 -1.43 -6.06 -13.93
N LEU A 81 -1.08 -5.50 -15.09
CA LEU A 81 0.19 -4.79 -15.29
C LEU A 81 0.39 -3.71 -14.22
N VAL A 82 -0.67 -2.94 -13.94
CA VAL A 82 -0.65 -1.90 -12.92
C VAL A 82 -1.08 -2.36 -11.52
N GLY A 83 -1.14 -3.67 -11.22
CA GLY A 83 -1.48 -4.16 -9.88
C GLY A 83 -0.40 -3.83 -8.83
N GLY A 84 -0.77 -3.34 -7.65
CA GLY A 84 0.16 -2.93 -6.59
C GLY A 84 0.26 -1.42 -6.36
N PRO A 85 1.08 -0.97 -5.38
CA PRO A 85 1.21 0.45 -5.04
C PRO A 85 1.77 1.29 -6.20
N LYS A 86 1.17 2.47 -6.42
CA LYS A 86 1.46 3.34 -7.57
C LYS A 86 1.77 4.76 -7.13
N TRP A 87 2.64 5.44 -7.85
CA TRP A 87 2.93 6.88 -7.68
C TRP A 87 3.49 7.47 -8.98
N LEU A 88 3.57 8.81 -9.08
CA LEU A 88 4.29 9.47 -10.17
C LEU A 88 5.78 9.46 -9.88
N ASP A 89 6.63 9.25 -10.89
CA ASP A 89 8.07 9.42 -10.71
C ASP A 89 8.40 10.89 -10.41
N ASN A 90 9.31 11.11 -9.47
CA ASN A 90 9.69 12.46 -9.04
C ASN A 90 10.54 13.19 -10.08
N ASN A 91 11.25 12.43 -10.94
CA ASN A 91 12.13 12.98 -11.96
C ASN A 91 11.43 13.16 -13.31
N ASP A 92 10.39 12.36 -13.59
CA ASP A 92 9.57 12.46 -14.80
C ASP A 92 8.12 12.17 -14.47
N THR A 93 7.33 13.24 -14.29
CA THR A 93 5.93 13.07 -13.92
C THR A 93 5.06 12.50 -15.04
N ASN A 94 5.56 12.37 -16.29
CA ASN A 94 4.87 11.62 -17.34
C ASN A 94 4.99 10.10 -17.19
N THR A 95 5.77 9.66 -16.21
CA THR A 95 5.96 8.26 -15.87
C THR A 95 5.30 7.96 -14.54
N MET A 96 4.48 6.90 -14.50
CA MET A 96 4.03 6.30 -13.26
C MET A 96 4.94 5.13 -12.87
N CYS A 97 5.12 4.97 -11.58
CA CYS A 97 5.83 3.86 -10.95
C CYS A 97 4.81 2.87 -10.37
N VAL A 98 5.06 1.57 -10.54
CA VAL A 98 4.30 0.49 -9.88
C VAL A 98 5.27 -0.40 -9.11
N ARG A 99 5.09 -0.52 -7.79
CA ARG A 99 5.90 -1.43 -6.98
C ARG A 99 5.33 -2.84 -7.02
N LYS A 100 6.19 -3.79 -7.37
CA LYS A 100 5.93 -5.23 -7.40
C LYS A 100 6.87 -5.95 -6.44
N TYR A 101 6.53 -7.19 -6.12
CA TYR A 101 7.23 -7.99 -5.12
C TYR A 101 7.25 -9.44 -5.55
N LEU A 102 8.41 -10.07 -5.39
CA LEU A 102 8.64 -11.46 -5.74
C LEU A 102 9.55 -12.10 -4.70
N GLY A 103 9.19 -13.31 -4.30
CA GLY A 103 9.97 -14.14 -3.39
C GLY A 103 10.19 -15.52 -3.99
N VAL A 104 11.34 -16.12 -3.66
CA VAL A 104 11.64 -17.50 -3.99
C VAL A 104 12.02 -18.24 -2.72
N LYS A 105 11.39 -19.39 -2.47
CA LYS A 105 11.66 -20.22 -1.28
C LYS A 105 13.15 -20.51 -1.15
N GLY A 106 13.72 -20.27 0.03
CA GLY A 106 15.13 -20.49 0.34
C GLY A 106 16.12 -19.51 -0.29
N LEU A 107 15.74 -18.74 -1.32
CA LEU A 107 16.60 -17.79 -2.03
C LEU A 107 16.38 -16.33 -1.61
N GLY A 108 15.29 -16.02 -0.91
CA GLY A 108 14.94 -14.66 -0.46
C GLY A 108 13.98 -13.96 -1.41
N ASP A 109 13.90 -12.63 -1.29
CA ASP A 109 12.94 -11.81 -2.03
C ASP A 109 13.53 -10.51 -2.56
N PHE A 110 12.76 -9.84 -3.42
CA PHE A 110 13.05 -8.49 -3.84
C PHE A 110 11.79 -7.69 -4.17
N THR A 111 11.91 -6.37 -3.99
CA THR A 111 10.95 -5.37 -4.43
C THR A 111 11.50 -4.71 -5.69
N PHE A 112 10.64 -4.52 -6.67
CA PHE A 112 11.02 -3.86 -7.92
C PHE A 112 9.96 -2.87 -8.36
N ILE A 113 10.41 -1.84 -9.06
CA ILE A 113 9.58 -0.76 -9.59
C ILE A 113 9.53 -0.97 -11.10
N GLN A 114 8.32 -1.03 -11.64
CA GLN A 114 8.07 -0.96 -13.06
C GLN A 114 7.67 0.48 -13.41
N TYR A 115 8.25 1.00 -14.49
CA TYR A 115 7.96 2.34 -15.00
C TYR A 115 7.00 2.21 -16.18
N HIS A 116 5.94 2.99 -16.16
CA HIS A 116 4.90 2.96 -17.19
C HIS A 116 4.46 4.37 -17.58
N PRO A 117 3.86 4.55 -18.77
CA PRO A 117 3.20 5.80 -19.12
C PRO A 117 2.14 6.20 -18.08
N ARG A 118 2.13 7.48 -17.67
CA ARG A 118 1.23 8.03 -16.63
C ARG A 118 -0.24 7.70 -16.82
N PHE A 119 -0.72 7.63 -18.07
CA PHE A 119 -2.14 7.38 -18.37
C PHE A 119 -2.66 6.02 -17.88
N LEU A 120 -1.77 5.07 -17.57
CA LEU A 120 -2.18 3.80 -16.98
C LEU A 120 -2.63 3.95 -15.51
N LEU A 121 -2.44 5.12 -14.88
CA LEU A 121 -3.07 5.44 -13.59
C LEU A 121 -4.60 5.44 -13.70
N ASP A 122 -5.14 5.84 -14.85
CA ASP A 122 -6.57 5.85 -15.14
C ASP A 122 -7.14 4.44 -15.45
N TYR A 123 -6.38 3.38 -15.13
CA TYR A 123 -6.90 2.01 -15.15
C TYR A 123 -7.94 1.76 -14.05
N ASP A 124 -7.73 2.29 -12.86
CA ASP A 124 -8.68 2.18 -11.75
C ASP A 124 -9.76 3.28 -11.85
N GLU A 125 -10.95 3.04 -11.31
CA GLU A 125 -12.03 4.05 -11.26
C GLU A 125 -11.60 5.31 -10.50
N VAL A 126 -10.72 5.12 -9.50
CA VAL A 126 -10.14 6.17 -8.68
C VAL A 126 -8.63 6.09 -8.79
N VAL A 127 -7.99 7.14 -9.31
CA VAL A 127 -6.52 7.28 -9.26
C VAL A 127 -6.11 7.38 -7.80
N HIS A 128 -5.07 6.67 -7.39
CA HIS A 128 -4.73 6.63 -5.98
C HIS A 128 -3.25 6.40 -5.69
N SER A 129 -2.76 6.97 -4.59
CA SER A 129 -1.36 6.89 -4.17
C SER A 129 -1.18 6.96 -2.66
N HIS A 130 -0.11 6.34 -2.17
CA HIS A 130 0.35 6.46 -0.80
C HIS A 130 1.44 7.52 -0.59
N ASN A 131 1.96 8.09 -1.67
CA ASN A 131 3.12 8.97 -1.67
C ASN A 131 2.80 10.34 -2.25
N HIS A 132 3.62 11.33 -1.86
CA HIS A 132 3.73 12.67 -2.45
C HIS A 132 2.41 13.48 -2.51
N PRO A 133 1.64 13.61 -1.41
CA PRO A 133 0.39 14.38 -1.41
C PRO A 133 0.49 15.79 -2.01
N SER A 134 1.59 16.51 -1.83
CA SER A 134 1.78 17.84 -2.44
C SER A 134 1.86 17.78 -3.97
N LEU A 135 2.63 16.83 -4.51
CA LEU A 135 2.76 16.61 -5.95
C LEU A 135 1.39 16.39 -6.60
N TRP A 136 0.55 15.52 -6.04
CA TRP A 136 -0.78 15.25 -6.59
C TRP A 136 -1.71 16.46 -6.52
N GLN A 137 -1.56 17.29 -5.50
CA GLN A 137 -2.33 18.52 -5.36
C GLN A 137 -2.00 19.54 -6.46
N GLU A 138 -0.73 19.62 -6.84
CA GLU A 138 -0.22 20.68 -7.72
C GLU A 138 -0.03 20.22 -9.19
N HIS A 139 -0.07 18.92 -9.45
CA HIS A 139 0.17 18.39 -10.79
C HIS A 139 -0.90 18.85 -11.82
N PRO A 140 -0.50 19.50 -12.93
CA PRO A 140 -1.43 20.09 -13.91
C PRO A 140 -2.40 19.08 -14.53
N ASP A 141 -1.91 17.89 -14.88
CA ASP A 141 -2.76 16.88 -15.53
C ASP A 141 -3.79 16.21 -14.62
N PHE A 142 -3.78 16.55 -13.32
CA PHE A 142 -4.79 16.11 -12.36
C PHE A 142 -5.57 17.31 -11.79
N ALA A 143 -5.49 18.49 -12.43
CA ALA A 143 -6.17 19.69 -11.97
C ALA A 143 -7.71 19.57 -12.01
N ASP A 144 -8.24 18.77 -12.94
CA ASP A 144 -9.67 18.49 -13.10
C ASP A 144 -10.19 17.32 -12.22
N TYR A 145 -9.31 16.67 -11.46
CA TYR A 145 -9.69 15.56 -10.58
C TYR A 145 -10.28 16.10 -9.29
N MET A 146 -11.32 15.43 -8.81
CA MET A 146 -11.86 15.61 -7.47
C MET A 146 -10.94 14.88 -6.48
N LYS A 147 -10.19 15.65 -5.69
CA LYS A 147 -9.11 15.14 -4.83
C LYS A 147 -9.61 14.93 -3.41
N PHE A 148 -9.41 13.73 -2.90
CA PHE A 148 -9.74 13.31 -1.55
C PHE A 148 -8.49 12.83 -0.82
N ALA A 149 -8.52 12.89 0.50
CA ALA A 149 -7.51 12.26 1.31
C ALA A 149 -8.09 11.46 2.47
N SER A 150 -7.31 10.52 2.98
CA SER A 150 -7.63 9.77 4.20
C SER A 150 -6.55 9.93 5.25
N ILE A 151 -6.95 10.02 6.51
CA ILE A 151 -6.04 10.00 7.66
C ILE A 151 -6.60 9.08 8.76
N ARG A 152 -5.72 8.67 9.66
CA ARG A 152 -6.03 7.88 10.86
C ARG A 152 -5.10 8.34 11.97
N ASN A 153 -5.42 8.05 13.23
CA ASN A 153 -4.49 8.26 14.32
C ASN A 153 -3.08 7.68 13.97
N PRO A 154 -2.01 8.50 13.96
CA PRO A 154 -0.67 8.06 13.58
C PRO A 154 -0.17 6.84 14.34
N MET A 155 -0.50 6.69 15.63
CA MET A 155 -0.08 5.53 16.43
C MET A 155 -0.79 4.25 15.96
N ASP A 156 -2.06 4.35 15.60
CA ASP A 156 -2.81 3.24 15.01
C ASP A 156 -2.30 2.88 13.61
N ILE A 157 -1.79 3.84 12.83
CA ILE A 157 -1.14 3.55 11.53
C ILE A 157 0.12 2.72 11.73
N ILE A 158 1.00 3.11 12.67
CA ILE A 158 2.23 2.37 12.98
C ILE A 158 1.86 0.97 13.50
N HIS A 159 0.96 0.89 14.47
CA HIS A 159 0.49 -0.38 15.02
C HIS A 159 -0.09 -1.29 13.93
N SER A 160 -0.98 -0.76 13.08
CA SER A 160 -1.55 -1.52 11.98
C SER A 160 -0.52 -1.96 10.95
N SER A 161 0.58 -1.22 10.79
CA SER A 161 1.67 -1.57 9.88
C SER A 161 2.50 -2.72 10.43
N VAL A 162 2.77 -2.73 11.74
CA VAL A 162 3.47 -3.84 12.41
C VAL A 162 2.70 -5.16 12.25
N TYR A 163 1.41 -5.15 12.54
CA TYR A 163 0.55 -6.33 12.38
C TYR A 163 0.24 -6.69 10.93
N SER A 164 0.67 -5.91 9.94
CA SER A 164 0.30 -6.17 8.55
C SER A 164 1.00 -7.40 7.97
N ILE A 165 0.21 -8.19 7.23
CA ILE A 165 0.70 -9.24 6.33
C ILE A 165 0.52 -8.70 4.92
N ASN A 166 1.60 -8.78 4.14
CA ASN A 166 1.63 -8.22 2.81
C ASN A 166 1.28 -9.29 1.75
N ALA A 167 1.05 -8.87 0.51
CA ALA A 167 0.64 -9.79 -0.57
C ALA A 167 1.55 -11.01 -0.77
N LEU A 168 2.88 -10.82 -0.66
CA LEU A 168 3.86 -11.88 -0.90
C LEU A 168 3.82 -12.90 0.24
N ALA A 169 3.89 -12.42 1.49
CA ALA A 169 3.75 -13.26 2.67
C ALA A 169 2.38 -13.96 2.69
N SER A 170 1.29 -13.28 2.29
CA SER A 170 -0.03 -13.88 2.17
C SER A 170 -0.06 -15.02 1.16
N GLU A 171 0.60 -14.88 0.01
CA GLU A 171 0.71 -15.95 -1.01
C GLU A 171 1.49 -17.15 -0.45
N TYR A 172 2.59 -16.90 0.24
CA TYR A 172 3.39 -17.94 0.87
C TYR A 172 2.61 -18.68 1.97
N ILE A 173 1.93 -17.97 2.87
CA ILE A 173 1.09 -18.57 3.93
C ILE A 173 0.05 -19.51 3.31
N GLN A 174 -0.66 -19.07 2.26
CA GLN A 174 -1.70 -19.87 1.60
C GLN A 174 -1.18 -21.20 1.04
N ARG A 175 0.09 -21.26 0.65
CA ARG A 175 0.68 -22.41 -0.06
C ARG A 175 1.55 -23.29 0.84
N CYS A 176 2.14 -22.72 1.88
CA CYS A 176 3.24 -23.36 2.61
C CYS A 176 3.05 -23.44 4.12
N VAL A 177 2.09 -22.69 4.70
CA VAL A 177 1.97 -22.58 6.16
C VAL A 177 0.60 -23.10 6.61
N SER A 178 0.60 -24.03 7.57
CA SER A 178 -0.63 -24.60 8.17
C SER A 178 -1.06 -23.92 9.47
N GLU A 179 -0.21 -23.07 10.04
CA GLU A 179 -0.52 -22.31 11.27
C GLU A 179 -1.67 -21.32 11.03
N ASP A 180 -2.45 -21.03 12.07
CA ASP A 180 -3.54 -20.08 11.96
C ASP A 180 -3.04 -18.63 11.77
N GLU A 181 -3.82 -17.83 11.05
CA GLU A 181 -3.47 -16.45 10.70
C GLU A 181 -3.17 -15.58 11.94
N THR A 182 -3.88 -15.79 13.05
CA THR A 182 -3.74 -14.96 14.25
C THR A 182 -2.37 -15.20 14.89
N THR A 183 -1.98 -16.46 15.03
CA THR A 183 -0.67 -16.84 15.57
C THR A 183 0.46 -16.34 14.69
N ILE A 184 0.37 -16.53 13.37
CA ILE A 184 1.37 -16.02 12.40
C ILE A 184 1.52 -14.50 12.57
N ARG A 185 0.39 -13.78 12.61
CA ARG A 185 0.37 -12.32 12.71
C ARG A 185 1.01 -11.85 14.02
N HIS A 186 0.74 -12.53 15.13
CA HIS A 186 1.33 -12.22 16.42
C HIS A 186 2.85 -12.44 16.43
N LYS A 187 3.34 -13.56 15.90
CA LYS A 187 4.78 -13.84 15.82
C LYS A 187 5.52 -12.80 14.95
N LEU A 188 4.94 -12.46 13.79
CA LEU A 188 5.45 -11.40 12.91
C LEU A 188 5.44 -10.02 13.59
N ALA A 189 4.37 -9.68 14.31
CA ALA A 189 4.25 -8.42 15.03
C ALA A 189 5.28 -8.31 16.16
N LEU A 190 5.47 -9.36 16.95
CA LEU A 190 6.48 -9.40 18.02
C LEU A 190 7.90 -9.16 17.48
N ASN A 191 8.27 -9.80 16.37
CA ASN A 191 9.56 -9.58 15.72
C ASN A 191 9.76 -8.10 15.36
N LYS A 192 8.73 -7.46 14.80
CA LYS A 192 8.77 -6.07 14.37
C LYS A 192 8.77 -5.08 15.55
N PHE A 193 7.94 -5.27 16.57
CA PHE A 193 7.91 -4.40 17.76
C PHE A 193 9.21 -4.48 18.57
N THR A 194 9.87 -5.64 18.58
CA THR A 194 11.14 -5.81 19.31
C THR A 194 12.36 -5.41 18.49
N ASN A 195 12.17 -4.86 17.28
CA ASN A 195 13.23 -4.38 16.41
C ASN A 195 13.19 -2.83 16.34
N PRO A 196 14.07 -2.13 17.09
CA PRO A 196 14.10 -0.67 17.12
C PRO A 196 14.28 -0.02 15.76
N ASP A 197 15.15 -0.58 14.91
CA ASP A 197 15.41 -0.04 13.57
C ASP A 197 14.19 -0.18 12.65
N PHE A 198 13.41 -1.25 12.82
CA PHE A 198 12.16 -1.42 12.06
C PHE A 198 11.11 -0.41 12.49
N MET A 199 10.94 -0.24 13.81
CA MET A 199 10.00 0.73 14.37
C MET A 199 10.36 2.16 13.98
N GLU A 200 11.63 2.53 14.09
CA GLU A 200 12.11 3.83 13.65
C GLU A 200 11.93 4.03 12.15
N GLY A 201 12.22 3.02 11.33
CA GLY A 201 11.98 3.06 9.89
C GLY A 201 10.52 3.34 9.53
N LEU A 202 9.56 2.77 10.26
CA LEU A 202 8.12 3.05 10.10
C LEU A 202 7.78 4.50 10.51
N VAL A 203 8.33 4.96 11.63
CA VAL A 203 8.11 6.30 12.17
C VAL A 203 8.61 7.36 11.18
N ILE A 204 9.86 7.24 10.70
CA ILE A 204 10.44 8.16 9.72
C ILE A 204 9.57 8.22 8.46
N TYR A 205 9.16 7.06 7.93
CA TYR A 205 8.32 7.01 6.74
C TYR A 205 7.00 7.77 6.93
N LEU A 206 6.31 7.54 8.04
CA LEU A 206 5.05 8.23 8.34
C LEU A 206 5.25 9.74 8.58
N VAL A 207 6.30 10.13 9.29
CA VAL A 207 6.63 11.54 9.54
C VAL A 207 6.88 12.28 8.23
N ASN A 208 7.64 11.67 7.31
CA ASN A 208 7.90 12.26 6.00
C ASN A 208 6.59 12.45 5.21
N TYR A 209 5.69 11.47 5.25
CA TYR A 209 4.36 11.62 4.68
C TYR A 209 3.57 12.77 5.32
N LEU A 210 3.54 12.85 6.65
CA LEU A 210 2.75 13.86 7.38
C LEU A 210 3.28 15.27 7.16
N LYS A 211 4.61 15.44 7.11
CA LYS A 211 5.26 16.73 6.79
C LYS A 211 4.88 17.23 5.39
N ASP A 212 4.72 16.32 4.43
CA ASP A 212 4.28 16.66 3.08
C ASP A 212 2.76 16.88 3.01
N PHE A 213 1.98 16.10 3.75
CA PHE A 213 0.52 16.13 3.72
C PHE A 213 -0.09 17.35 4.40
N LEU A 214 0.34 17.67 5.62
CA LEU A 214 -0.31 18.68 6.46
C LEU A 214 -0.36 20.08 5.82
N PRO A 215 0.69 20.58 5.15
CA PRO A 215 0.63 21.88 4.47
C PRO A 215 -0.44 21.97 3.37
N VAL A 216 -0.80 20.84 2.76
CA VAL A 216 -1.75 20.78 1.64
C VAL A 216 -3.09 20.15 2.00
N LYS A 217 -3.31 19.71 3.25
CA LYS A 217 -4.52 18.98 3.67
C LYS A 217 -5.83 19.72 3.36
N ASN A 218 -5.82 21.05 3.46
CA ASN A 218 -6.98 21.90 3.22
C ASN A 218 -7.26 22.14 1.72
N LYS A 219 -6.38 21.68 0.82
CA LYS A 219 -6.58 21.72 -0.64
C LYS A 219 -7.39 20.52 -1.16
N PHE A 220 -7.60 19.49 -0.33
CA PHE A 220 -8.46 18.36 -0.67
C PHE A 220 -9.93 18.74 -0.47
N LEU A 221 -10.81 18.21 -1.34
CA LEU A 221 -12.26 18.43 -1.21
C LEU A 221 -12.81 17.86 0.10
N TYR A 222 -12.25 16.74 0.54
CA TYR A 222 -12.57 16.12 1.81
C TYR A 222 -11.40 15.29 2.31
N VAL A 223 -11.09 15.42 3.60
CA VAL A 223 -10.12 14.58 4.32
C VAL A 223 -10.91 13.68 5.27
N MET A 224 -11.03 12.40 4.91
CA MET A 224 -11.72 11.40 5.72
C MET A 224 -10.83 10.95 6.87
N LYS A 225 -11.29 11.13 8.12
CA LYS A 225 -10.73 10.40 9.25
C LYS A 225 -11.29 8.98 9.24
N TRP A 226 -10.41 7.99 9.34
CA TRP A 226 -10.83 6.59 9.39
C TRP A 226 -11.77 6.33 10.56
N GLU A 227 -11.52 6.92 11.72
CA GLU A 227 -12.35 6.77 12.92
C GLU A 227 -13.78 7.26 12.69
N ASP A 228 -13.97 8.38 11.98
CA ASP A 228 -15.30 8.93 11.68
C ASP A 228 -16.11 7.98 10.81
N LEU A 229 -15.47 7.35 9.80
CA LEU A 229 -16.13 6.34 8.96
C LEU A 229 -16.55 5.11 9.77
N ILE A 230 -15.79 4.72 10.79
CA ILE A 230 -16.14 3.56 11.63
C ILE A 230 -17.25 3.91 12.62
N PHE A 231 -17.21 5.07 13.26
CA PHE A 231 -18.19 5.45 14.29
C PHE A 231 -19.50 5.99 13.71
N MET A 232 -19.41 6.77 12.63
CA MET A 232 -20.53 7.46 12.00
C MET A 232 -20.50 7.21 10.48
N PRO A 233 -20.64 5.93 10.04
CA PRO A 233 -20.46 5.55 8.65
C PRO A 233 -21.42 6.29 7.70
N VAL A 234 -22.70 6.37 8.06
CA VAL A 234 -23.74 7.02 7.25
C VAL A 234 -23.41 8.49 7.03
N ASP A 235 -23.18 9.24 8.11
CA ASP A 235 -22.85 10.68 8.03
C ASP A 235 -21.55 10.94 7.29
N THR A 236 -20.54 10.08 7.48
CA THR A 236 -19.25 10.21 6.80
C THR A 236 -19.39 9.94 5.31
N ILE A 237 -20.13 8.91 4.91
CA ILE A 237 -20.40 8.59 3.50
C ILE A 237 -21.22 9.71 2.84
N LEU A 238 -22.20 10.29 3.54
CA LEU A 238 -22.96 11.45 3.05
C LEU A 238 -22.05 12.66 2.78
N LYS A 239 -21.09 12.94 3.68
CA LYS A 239 -20.10 14.02 3.48
C LYS A 239 -19.17 13.75 2.30
N ILE A 240 -18.68 12.51 2.16
CA ILE A 240 -17.85 12.10 1.02
C ILE A 240 -18.64 12.26 -0.29
N ALA A 241 -19.90 11.79 -0.32
CA ALA A 241 -20.79 11.89 -1.46
C ALA A 241 -21.02 13.35 -1.86
N TYR A 242 -21.37 14.21 -0.89
CA TYR A 242 -21.57 15.63 -1.12
C TYR A 242 -20.31 16.31 -1.69
N ALA A 243 -19.14 16.05 -1.11
CA ALA A 243 -17.86 16.55 -1.61
C ALA A 243 -17.53 16.05 -3.02
N GLY A 244 -17.96 14.83 -3.36
CA GLY A 244 -17.83 14.22 -4.69
C GLY A 244 -18.89 14.66 -5.71
N GLY A 245 -19.78 15.59 -5.35
CA GLY A 245 -20.84 16.07 -6.23
C GLY A 245 -22.07 15.16 -6.32
N PHE A 246 -22.21 14.21 -5.39
CA PHE A 246 -23.32 13.28 -5.32
C PHE A 246 -24.32 13.70 -4.25
N ASN A 247 -25.61 13.71 -4.62
CA ASN A 247 -26.72 13.74 -3.67
C ASN A 247 -27.26 12.32 -3.52
N ILE A 248 -27.07 11.73 -2.34
CA ILE A 248 -27.58 10.41 -1.97
C ILE A 248 -28.41 10.52 -0.68
N THR A 249 -29.24 9.52 -0.38
CA THR A 249 -30.00 9.46 0.87
C THR A 249 -29.22 8.72 1.96
N GLY A 250 -29.66 8.86 3.22
CA GLY A 250 -29.10 8.08 4.34
C GLY A 250 -29.18 6.58 4.11
N SER A 251 -30.31 6.08 3.61
CA SER A 251 -30.47 4.65 3.25
C SER A 251 -29.48 4.20 2.17
N THR A 252 -29.19 5.02 1.15
CA THR A 252 -28.14 4.68 0.17
C THR A 252 -26.76 4.62 0.82
N ALA A 253 -26.46 5.53 1.76
CA ALA A 253 -25.20 5.51 2.49
C ALA A 253 -25.06 4.28 3.41
N GLU A 254 -26.16 3.85 4.04
CA GLU A 254 -26.24 2.58 4.79
C GLU A 254 -25.94 1.39 3.89
N ASP A 255 -26.59 1.29 2.72
CA ASP A 255 -26.37 0.21 1.76
C ASP A 255 -24.89 0.14 1.29
N ILE A 256 -24.28 1.30 1.03
CA ILE A 256 -22.84 1.38 0.69
C ILE A 256 -22.01 0.80 1.83
N TRP A 257 -22.28 1.22 3.07
CA TRP A 257 -21.54 0.75 4.24
C TRP A 257 -21.68 -0.76 4.42
N GLU A 258 -22.87 -1.32 4.34
CA GLU A 258 -23.13 -2.77 4.42
C GLU A 258 -22.35 -3.60 3.41
N LYS A 259 -22.13 -3.07 2.20
CA LYS A 259 -21.36 -3.75 1.15
C LYS A 259 -19.86 -3.81 1.46
N ILE A 260 -19.31 -2.80 2.12
CA ILE A 260 -17.86 -2.63 2.27
C ILE A 260 -17.35 -2.91 3.70
N GLN A 261 -18.21 -2.80 4.72
CA GLN A 261 -17.82 -2.93 6.11
C GLN A 261 -17.31 -4.33 6.43
N TYR A 262 -16.24 -4.39 7.22
CA TYR A 262 -15.66 -5.62 7.77
C TYR A 262 -15.34 -6.74 6.76
N ARG A 263 -15.11 -6.41 5.49
CA ARG A 263 -14.77 -7.36 4.44
C ARG A 263 -13.35 -7.19 3.96
N ASN A 264 -12.73 -8.30 3.57
CA ASN A 264 -11.52 -8.25 2.77
C ASN A 264 -11.90 -7.88 1.33
N LEU A 265 -11.67 -6.62 0.96
CA LEU A 265 -11.94 -6.11 -0.39
C LEU A 265 -10.81 -6.43 -1.38
N THR A 266 -9.74 -7.07 -0.92
CA THR A 266 -8.64 -7.51 -1.79
C THR A 266 -8.92 -8.92 -2.31
N ARG A 267 -8.80 -9.11 -3.63
CA ARG A 267 -9.13 -10.40 -4.28
C ARG A 267 -8.12 -11.49 -3.93
N TRP A 268 -6.83 -11.18 -4.09
CA TRP A 268 -5.74 -12.16 -4.02
C TRP A 268 -5.05 -12.22 -2.66
N HIS A 269 -5.22 -11.20 -1.79
CA HIS A 269 -4.48 -11.10 -0.53
C HIS A 269 -5.39 -11.49 0.63
N ARG A 270 -5.57 -12.80 0.86
CA ARG A 270 -6.52 -13.31 1.87
C ARG A 270 -6.25 -12.82 3.29
N HIS A 271 -4.99 -12.59 3.64
CA HIS A 271 -4.55 -12.22 5.00
C HIS A 271 -4.32 -10.70 5.18
N SER A 272 -4.77 -9.86 4.24
CA SER A 272 -4.54 -8.40 4.30
C SER A 272 -5.48 -7.67 5.26
N PHE A 273 -6.65 -8.27 5.52
CA PHE A 273 -7.70 -7.72 6.36
C PHE A 273 -7.52 -8.13 7.83
N ARG A 274 -7.50 -7.14 8.72
CA ARG A 274 -7.61 -7.30 10.17
C ARG A 274 -8.84 -6.50 10.59
N LYS A 275 -9.71 -7.06 11.44
CA LYS A 275 -10.82 -6.30 12.02
C LYS A 275 -10.21 -5.15 12.83
N GLY A 276 -10.19 -3.96 12.25
CA GLY A 276 -9.58 -2.79 12.86
C GLY A 276 -10.44 -2.33 14.02
N ALA A 277 -9.85 -2.17 15.20
CA ALA A 277 -10.45 -1.46 16.30
C ALA A 277 -9.69 -0.16 16.55
N ILE A 278 -10.42 0.82 17.09
CA ILE A 278 -9.93 2.17 17.36
C ILE A 278 -9.16 2.12 18.67
N GLY A 279 -7.94 2.65 18.68
CA GLY A 279 -7.10 2.62 19.88
C GLY A 279 -6.43 1.27 20.15
N ASP A 280 -6.46 0.33 19.20
CA ASP A 280 -5.79 -0.97 19.29
C ASP A 280 -4.30 -0.83 19.62
N TRP A 281 -3.67 0.26 19.18
CA TRP A 281 -2.26 0.55 19.47
C TRP A 281 -1.93 0.45 20.97
N LYS A 282 -2.88 0.78 21.86
CA LYS A 282 -2.73 0.71 23.32
C LYS A 282 -2.47 -0.71 23.84
N LEU A 283 -2.75 -1.73 23.05
CA LEU A 283 -2.55 -3.13 23.42
C LEU A 283 -1.12 -3.62 23.19
N SER A 284 -0.28 -2.95 22.41
CA SER A 284 1.05 -3.48 22.05
C SER A 284 2.17 -2.43 22.02
N ILE A 285 1.85 -1.16 21.81
CA ILE A 285 2.83 -0.07 21.91
C ILE A 285 3.26 0.10 23.37
N THR A 286 4.56 0.25 23.63
CA THR A 286 5.13 0.42 24.99
C THR A 286 5.66 1.85 25.18
N ASN A 287 6.03 2.22 26.41
CA ASN A 287 6.62 3.55 26.66
C ASN A 287 7.92 3.78 25.87
N THR A 288 8.72 2.74 25.62
CA THR A 288 9.91 2.86 24.76
C THR A 288 9.53 3.27 23.33
N HIS A 289 8.45 2.72 22.79
CA HIS A 289 7.93 3.14 21.48
C HIS A 289 7.36 4.56 21.50
N LEU A 290 6.65 4.93 22.56
CA LEU A 290 6.11 6.28 22.72
C LEU A 290 7.21 7.33 22.80
N GLU A 291 8.33 7.03 23.45
CA GLU A 291 9.51 7.88 23.49
C GLU A 291 10.10 8.10 22.09
N LEU A 292 10.22 7.01 21.31
CA LEU A 292 10.62 7.09 19.91
C LEU A 292 9.67 8.00 19.13
N PHE A 293 8.35 7.85 19.29
CA PHE A 293 7.37 8.67 18.56
C PHE A 293 7.49 10.15 18.94
N LYS A 294 7.67 10.47 20.23
CA LYS A 294 7.91 11.84 20.69
C LYS A 294 9.18 12.44 20.14
N THR A 295 10.27 11.68 20.10
CA THR A 295 11.56 12.11 19.53
C THR A 295 11.41 12.58 18.07
N TYR A 296 10.46 11.98 17.34
CA TYR A 296 10.16 12.33 15.95
C TYR A 296 9.04 13.38 15.78
N GLY A 297 8.58 14.01 16.86
CA GLY A 297 7.62 15.11 16.83
C GLY A 297 6.15 14.69 16.72
N PHE A 298 5.79 13.47 17.12
CA PHE A 298 4.40 13.00 17.00
C PHE A 298 3.37 13.87 17.73
N ASP A 299 3.73 14.53 18.83
CA ASP A 299 2.80 15.38 19.58
C ASP A 299 2.22 16.51 18.71
N GLU A 300 3.04 17.13 17.85
CA GLU A 300 2.61 18.19 16.94
C GLU A 300 1.67 17.64 15.86
N PHE A 301 1.99 16.47 15.30
CA PHE A 301 1.15 15.83 14.29
C PHE A 301 -0.19 15.36 14.85
N LEU A 302 -0.20 14.84 16.08
CA LEU A 302 -1.42 14.41 16.76
C LEU A 302 -2.34 15.60 17.01
N GLU A 303 -1.80 16.68 17.56
CA GLU A 303 -2.55 17.92 17.83
C GLU A 303 -3.14 18.52 16.54
N GLU A 304 -2.34 18.66 15.47
CA GLU A 304 -2.80 19.23 14.19
C GLU A 304 -3.90 18.38 13.52
N LEU A 305 -3.91 17.07 13.78
CA LEU A 305 -4.94 16.16 13.30
C LEU A 305 -6.14 16.04 14.26
N GLY A 306 -6.11 16.71 15.41
CA GLY A 306 -7.17 16.70 16.42
C GLY A 306 -7.23 15.42 17.27
N TYR A 307 -6.08 14.80 17.52
CA TYR A 307 -5.90 13.69 18.46
C TYR A 307 -5.20 14.18 19.74
N GLU A 308 -5.35 13.43 20.82
CA GLU A 308 -4.60 13.70 22.05
C GLU A 308 -3.10 13.48 21.85
N LYS A 309 -2.29 14.34 22.49
CA LYS A 309 -0.83 14.17 22.59
C LYS A 309 -0.48 12.87 23.31
N ILE A 310 0.76 12.42 23.13
CA ILE A 310 1.24 11.16 23.67
C ILE A 310 1.29 11.22 25.21
N ASN A 311 0.51 10.33 25.80
CA ASN A 311 0.54 10.01 27.23
C ASN A 311 1.21 8.64 27.43
N TYR A 312 2.14 8.57 28.39
CA TYR A 312 2.78 7.30 28.75
C TYR A 312 1.84 6.43 29.57
N PHE A 313 1.99 5.12 29.41
CA PHE A 313 1.28 4.12 30.19
C PHE A 313 1.95 3.96 31.56
N LYS A 314 1.16 3.53 32.55
CA LYS A 314 1.71 2.98 33.79
C LYS A 314 2.26 1.58 33.50
N GLU A 315 3.54 1.32 33.75
CA GLU A 315 4.17 0.02 33.44
C GLU A 315 3.52 -1.15 34.21
N THR A 316 2.93 -0.88 35.38
CA THR A 316 2.16 -1.86 36.15
C THR A 316 0.95 -2.40 35.38
N ASP A 317 0.40 -1.58 34.47
CA ASP A 317 -0.83 -1.84 33.74
C ASP A 317 -0.54 -2.39 32.33
N TYR A 318 0.73 -2.67 32.01
CA TYR A 318 1.09 -3.28 30.73
C TYR A 318 0.37 -4.61 30.55
N THR A 319 -0.18 -4.78 29.34
CA THR A 319 -0.67 -6.05 28.83
C THR A 319 0.46 -7.10 28.76
N PRO A 320 0.13 -8.40 28.70
CA PRO A 320 1.14 -9.45 28.55
C PRO A 320 2.08 -9.23 27.36
N ILE A 321 1.54 -8.79 26.21
CA ILE A 321 2.34 -8.54 25.01
C ILE A 321 3.26 -7.33 25.17
N GLN A 322 2.81 -6.23 25.81
CA GLN A 322 3.66 -5.08 26.12
C GLN A 322 4.81 -5.47 27.05
N LYS A 323 4.55 -6.31 28.06
CA LYS A 323 5.60 -6.84 28.95
C LYS A 323 6.64 -7.63 28.18
N THR A 324 6.21 -8.54 27.30
CA THR A 324 7.13 -9.30 26.44
C THR A 324 7.95 -8.37 25.55
N ILE A 325 7.34 -7.43 24.87
CA ILE A 325 8.02 -6.48 23.99
C ILE A 325 9.07 -5.68 24.76
N GLU A 326 8.68 -5.10 25.89
CA GLU A 326 9.55 -4.26 26.71
C GLU A 326 10.73 -5.05 27.28
N GLU A 327 10.53 -6.30 27.69
CA GLU A 327 11.62 -7.18 28.12
C GLU A 327 12.67 -7.41 27.03
N TYR A 328 12.24 -7.62 25.79
CA TYR A 328 13.14 -7.82 24.66
C TYR A 328 13.91 -6.54 24.33
N LEU A 329 13.22 -5.39 24.30
CA LEU A 329 13.83 -4.08 24.08
C LEU A 329 14.87 -3.75 25.16
N LYS A 330 14.54 -3.94 26.45
CA LYS A 330 15.47 -3.73 27.58
C LYS A 330 16.70 -4.64 27.50
N LYS A 331 16.57 -5.84 26.95
CA LYS A 331 17.68 -6.80 26.74
C LYS A 331 18.48 -6.53 25.45
N GLY A 332 18.06 -5.57 24.61
CA GLY A 332 18.65 -5.34 23.29
C GLY A 332 18.46 -6.53 22.34
N LYS A 333 17.38 -7.30 22.49
CA LYS A 333 17.10 -8.51 21.70
C LYS A 333 15.90 -8.30 20.80
N ILE A 334 15.97 -8.90 19.61
CA ILE A 334 14.84 -9.00 18.68
C ILE A 334 14.21 -10.38 18.87
N TYR A 335 12.88 -10.44 18.95
CA TYR A 335 12.14 -11.69 18.95
C TYR A 335 12.34 -12.39 17.60
N LYS A 336 12.99 -13.56 17.62
CA LYS A 336 13.23 -14.40 16.45
C LYS A 336 12.46 -15.72 16.61
N PRO A 337 11.30 -15.85 15.96
CA PRO A 337 10.59 -17.12 15.88
C PRO A 337 11.37 -18.07 14.95
N HIS A 338 11.72 -19.24 15.44
CA HIS A 338 12.73 -20.14 14.84
C HIS A 338 12.20 -21.04 13.70
N GLU A 339 11.01 -20.80 13.17
CA GLU A 339 10.28 -21.83 12.41
C GLU A 339 10.25 -21.63 10.88
N ASP A 340 10.31 -20.39 10.36
CA ASP A 340 10.15 -20.15 8.90
C ASP A 340 10.79 -18.83 8.44
N ASP A 341 12.10 -18.85 8.13
CA ASP A 341 12.86 -17.67 7.72
C ASP A 341 12.33 -17.01 6.43
N ASP A 342 11.74 -17.78 5.51
CA ASP A 342 11.18 -17.27 4.26
C ASP A 342 9.95 -16.40 4.55
N LEU A 343 9.06 -16.86 5.44
CA LEU A 343 7.90 -16.08 5.87
C LEU A 343 8.32 -14.74 6.50
N TYR A 344 9.33 -14.73 7.39
CA TYR A 344 9.81 -13.48 8.00
C TYR A 344 10.42 -12.55 6.95
N THR A 345 11.26 -13.09 6.08
CA THR A 345 11.90 -12.33 5.01
C THR A 345 10.85 -11.66 4.12
N PHE A 346 9.89 -12.46 3.62
CA PHE A 346 8.82 -11.99 2.74
C PHE A 346 7.90 -10.98 3.42
N ALA A 347 7.64 -11.16 4.73
CA ALA A 347 6.82 -10.23 5.51
C ALA A 347 7.54 -8.88 5.76
N PHE A 348 8.87 -8.91 5.89
CA PHE A 348 9.69 -7.78 6.31
C PHE A 348 10.00 -6.82 5.16
N ASN A 349 10.58 -7.33 4.06
CA ASN A 349 11.17 -6.51 2.99
C ASN A 349 10.16 -5.56 2.30
N LYS A 350 8.87 -5.94 2.27
CA LYS A 350 7.81 -5.15 1.64
C LYS A 350 7.23 -4.02 2.51
N THR A 351 7.65 -3.88 3.76
CA THR A 351 7.12 -2.83 4.63
C THR A 351 7.49 -1.43 4.08
N ASN A 352 6.53 -0.50 4.11
CA ASN A 352 6.79 0.91 3.82
C ASN A 352 7.55 1.54 4.99
N LEU A 353 8.87 1.41 4.96
CA LEU A 353 9.78 1.91 5.98
C LEU A 353 11.01 2.52 5.32
N THR A 354 11.69 3.41 6.03
CA THR A 354 13.04 3.85 5.68
C THR A 354 14.02 2.73 5.95
N SER A 355 14.65 2.19 4.91
CA SER A 355 15.37 0.91 4.99
C SER A 355 16.89 1.02 5.05
N SER A 356 17.45 2.21 5.24
CA SER A 356 18.89 2.48 5.18
C SER A 356 19.72 1.71 6.20
N LYS A 357 19.10 1.23 7.29
CA LYS A 357 19.74 0.44 8.34
C LYS A 357 19.74 -1.07 8.08
N PHE A 358 19.08 -1.53 7.02
CA PHE A 358 19.00 -2.95 6.67
C PHE A 358 19.94 -3.28 5.51
N PRO A 359 20.50 -4.50 5.47
CA PRO A 359 21.47 -4.90 4.45
C PRO A 359 20.81 -5.24 3.11
N PHE A 360 19.83 -4.46 2.66
CA PHE A 360 19.20 -4.65 1.36
C PHE A 360 20.14 -4.19 0.24
N LYS A 361 20.17 -4.95 -0.85
CA LYS A 361 20.84 -4.54 -2.07
C LYS A 361 19.85 -3.78 -2.97
N SER A 362 20.33 -2.73 -3.61
CA SER A 362 19.63 -2.03 -4.69
C SER A 362 20.47 -2.12 -5.96
N TYR A 363 19.83 -2.03 -7.12
CA TYR A 363 20.49 -2.20 -8.41
C TYR A 363 20.09 -1.06 -9.34
N THR A 364 21.00 -0.65 -10.23
CA THR A 364 20.71 0.38 -11.22
C THR A 364 19.51 0.00 -12.08
N ARG A 365 18.73 1.02 -12.49
CA ARG A 365 17.61 0.86 -13.41
C ARG A 365 18.11 0.26 -14.74
N ILE A 366 17.39 -0.74 -15.26
CA ILE A 366 17.61 -1.33 -16.58
C ILE A 366 16.29 -1.25 -17.34
N GLY A 367 16.27 -0.46 -18.42
CA GLY A 367 15.05 -0.18 -19.17
C GLY A 367 13.96 0.39 -18.26
N ASP A 368 12.80 -0.26 -18.25
CA ASP A 368 11.62 0.16 -17.47
C ASP A 368 11.51 -0.53 -16.10
N VAL A 369 12.62 -1.03 -15.54
CA VAL A 369 12.63 -1.72 -14.25
C VAL A 369 13.80 -1.28 -13.36
N PHE A 370 13.53 -1.15 -12.06
CA PHE A 370 14.52 -0.89 -11.02
C PHE A 370 14.30 -1.82 -9.82
N ILE A 371 15.35 -2.49 -9.33
CA ILE A 371 15.28 -3.26 -8.08
C ILE A 371 15.55 -2.32 -6.91
N GLU A 372 14.52 -2.03 -6.15
CA GLU A 372 14.56 -1.11 -5.01
C GLU A 372 15.24 -1.75 -3.80
N ARG A 373 14.84 -2.97 -3.43
CA ARG A 373 15.41 -3.72 -2.31
C ARG A 373 15.47 -5.20 -2.64
N SER A 374 16.56 -5.86 -2.29
CA SER A 374 16.72 -7.29 -2.47
C SER A 374 17.44 -7.92 -1.27
N THR A 375 16.88 -9.03 -0.79
CA THR A 375 17.54 -10.02 0.09
C THR A 375 17.96 -11.27 -0.70
N PHE A 376 17.71 -11.28 -2.01
CA PHE A 376 17.91 -12.42 -2.87
C PHE A 376 19.38 -12.84 -2.92
N LYS A 377 19.64 -14.14 -2.72
CA LYS A 377 20.99 -14.68 -2.54
C LYS A 377 21.76 -14.84 -3.86
N ASP A 378 21.06 -15.14 -4.95
CA ASP A 378 21.68 -15.39 -6.26
C ASP A 378 21.65 -14.13 -7.15
N GLU A 379 22.80 -13.46 -7.22
CA GLU A 379 23.01 -12.26 -8.03
C GLU A 379 22.85 -12.48 -9.54
N SER A 380 23.15 -13.70 -10.02
CA SER A 380 23.06 -14.02 -11.45
C SER A 380 21.60 -14.08 -11.90
N ILE A 381 20.74 -14.67 -11.07
CA ILE A 381 19.29 -14.71 -11.28
C ILE A 381 18.71 -13.30 -11.24
N ILE A 382 19.14 -12.45 -10.28
CA ILE A 382 18.67 -11.05 -10.19
C ILE A 382 19.02 -10.26 -11.44
N ARG A 383 20.25 -10.34 -11.94
CA ARG A 383 20.64 -9.62 -13.16
C ARG A 383 19.81 -10.08 -14.36
N GLY A 384 19.68 -11.40 -14.55
CA GLY A 384 18.92 -11.95 -15.67
C GLY A 384 17.42 -11.62 -15.62
N ILE A 385 16.79 -11.69 -14.43
CA ILE A 385 15.35 -11.40 -14.33
C ILE A 385 15.06 -9.91 -14.58
N VAL A 386 15.95 -9.01 -14.14
CA VAL A 386 15.76 -7.57 -14.36
C VAL A 386 15.73 -7.24 -15.85
N GLU A 387 16.63 -7.82 -16.63
CA GLU A 387 16.64 -7.65 -18.10
C GLU A 387 15.37 -8.20 -18.74
N VAL A 388 14.92 -9.38 -18.31
CA VAL A 388 13.69 -10.01 -18.82
C VAL A 388 12.46 -9.16 -18.51
N ILE A 389 12.31 -8.68 -17.27
CA ILE A 389 11.17 -7.82 -16.88
C ILE A 389 11.27 -6.48 -17.61
N GLY A 390 12.46 -5.86 -17.65
CA GLY A 390 12.68 -4.57 -18.32
C GLY A 390 12.28 -4.60 -19.78
N ASN A 391 12.70 -5.64 -20.51
CA ASN A 391 12.32 -5.83 -21.90
C ASN A 391 10.82 -6.07 -22.08
N ALA A 392 10.23 -6.95 -21.26
CA ALA A 392 8.80 -7.27 -21.36
C ALA A 392 7.92 -6.06 -21.04
N VAL A 393 8.25 -5.29 -20.00
CA VAL A 393 7.55 -4.05 -19.64
C VAL A 393 7.70 -3.01 -20.74
N GLY A 394 8.88 -2.84 -21.32
CA GLY A 394 9.09 -1.90 -22.44
C GLY A 394 8.25 -2.25 -23.67
N ILE A 395 8.10 -3.54 -24.00
CA ILE A 395 7.20 -3.99 -25.07
C ILE A 395 5.75 -3.66 -24.74
N ALA A 396 5.30 -3.99 -23.52
CA ALA A 396 3.94 -3.69 -23.05
C ALA A 396 3.63 -2.18 -23.09
N ASN A 397 4.55 -1.34 -22.63
CA ASN A 397 4.42 0.11 -22.64
C ASN A 397 4.25 0.66 -24.06
N ARG A 398 5.07 0.21 -25.01
CA ARG A 398 4.95 0.61 -26.41
C ARG A 398 3.60 0.19 -26.99
N PHE A 399 3.20 -1.06 -26.78
CA PHE A 399 1.93 -1.59 -27.27
C PHE A 399 0.73 -0.76 -26.76
N LEU A 400 0.64 -0.51 -25.45
CA LEU A 400 -0.45 0.27 -24.86
C LEU A 400 -0.43 1.74 -25.29
N THR A 401 0.75 2.31 -25.52
CA THR A 401 0.90 3.68 -26.04
C THR A 401 0.39 3.78 -27.48
N GLU A 402 0.70 2.81 -28.33
CA GLU A 402 0.23 2.79 -29.72
C GLU A 402 -1.29 2.61 -29.79
N ILE A 403 -1.89 1.75 -28.96
CA ILE A 403 -3.36 1.64 -28.84
C ILE A 403 -3.98 3.00 -28.55
N ARG A 404 -3.43 3.72 -27.56
CA ARG A 404 -3.94 5.04 -27.17
C ARG A 404 -3.83 6.07 -28.30
N LYS A 405 -2.71 6.07 -29.04
CA LYS A 405 -2.47 6.99 -30.16
C LYS A 405 -3.44 6.78 -31.32
N VAL A 406 -3.67 5.53 -31.71
CA VAL A 406 -4.57 5.20 -32.85
C VAL A 406 -5.97 5.77 -32.61
N HIS A 407 -6.47 5.69 -31.38
CA HIS A 407 -7.77 6.24 -31.00
C HIS A 407 -7.80 7.77 -30.83
N THR A 408 -6.66 8.46 -30.86
CA THR A 408 -6.61 9.93 -30.80
C THR A 408 -6.65 10.57 -32.19
N ILE A 409 -6.38 9.79 -33.24
CA ILE A 409 -6.31 10.24 -34.65
C ILE A 409 -7.64 9.98 -35.39
N LEU A 410 -8.42 9.02 -34.92
CA LEU A 410 -9.79 8.74 -35.36
C LEU A 410 -10.78 9.58 -34.57
#